data_AF-A0AAV5AIA6-F1
#
_entry.id   AF-A0AAV5AIA6-F1
#
_cell.length_a   1.000
_cell.length_b   1.000
_cell.length_c   1.000
_cell.angle_alpha   90.00
_cell.angle_beta   90.00
_cell.angle_gamma   90.00
#
_symmetry.space_group_name_H-M   'P 1'
#
loop_
_entity.id
_entity.type
_entity.pdbx_description
1 polymer ?
#
loop_
_entity_poly.entity_id
_entity_poly.type
_entity_poly.pdbx_seq_one_letter_code
_entity_poly.pdbx_strand_id
1 'polypeptide(L)'
;MSFLEKLIFKPSVSVRHSERIRNIVPGDYNNDGRLDLLVMSGNTEGANAISVYFSDLIGGFERPVQAPSSATAQPFLVDSNGDMKIDLLGTSPINNKLVLWKNIWNGTDPNNRVFNLTEPLFQGNTPCDISDPHSNAFIDLDGDCLADIFLTCQKPNSQQRTFQIWVNSAEQDNFVFKMSGQFPNGMGSITFADMDRDGTIDMVFPTCRSIDSQLGIGHKCSLNIVYNKQRPLCKSGSSAQDQGFCRTPNDLCTKDSDFQFDFSEDTSNEWFERIDLETAFGFDSLLMNDVTYDPPLPVTVRIGDLTLDGYPDIIVIGVSGSGNRSPYILNSIPCSHNIAGCDSRGNGRRGFKVVTAGTETVRRITDARGVAVMDLDEDV
;
A
#
# COMPACT_ATOMS: atom_id res chain seq x y z
N MET A 1 -17.80 28.83 21.59
CA MET A 1 -16.57 28.52 22.36
C MET A 1 -15.91 27.37 21.64
N SER A 2 -14.77 27.59 20.96
CA SER A 2 -14.04 26.47 20.35
C SER A 2 -13.16 25.86 21.42
N PHE A 3 -13.43 24.62 21.80
CA PHE A 3 -12.48 23.80 22.53
C PHE A 3 -11.44 23.33 21.50
N LEU A 4 -10.43 24.16 21.26
CA LEU A 4 -9.16 23.65 20.72
C LEU A 4 -8.52 22.89 21.88
N GLU A 5 -8.86 21.60 22.02
CA GLU A 5 -8.11 20.74 22.92
C GLU A 5 -6.66 20.74 22.46
N LYS A 6 -5.81 21.34 23.29
CA LYS A 6 -4.38 21.34 23.06
C LYS A 6 -3.90 19.92 23.36
N LEU A 7 -3.90 19.06 22.36
CA LEU A 7 -3.30 17.73 22.46
C LEU A 7 -1.80 17.91 22.75
N ILE A 8 -1.39 17.50 23.95
CA ILE A 8 0.02 17.53 24.37
C ILE A 8 0.52 16.09 24.25
N PHE A 9 1.37 15.84 23.26
CA PHE A 9 2.12 14.59 23.19
C PHE A 9 3.06 14.50 24.39
N LYS A 10 2.81 13.54 25.28
CA LYS A 10 3.72 13.21 26.38
C LYS A 10 4.53 11.99 25.97
N PRO A 11 5.88 12.05 25.94
CA PRO A 11 6.69 10.86 25.70
C PRO A 11 6.36 9.80 26.75
N SER A 12 5.90 8.62 26.32
CA SER A 12 5.51 7.55 27.23
C SER A 12 6.70 6.64 27.57
N VAL A 13 7.45 6.15 26.58
CA VAL A 13 8.63 5.29 26.75
C VAL A 13 9.59 5.45 25.56
N SER A 14 10.92 5.35 25.77
CA SER A 14 11.91 5.23 24.68
C SER A 14 12.71 3.95 24.81
N VAL A 15 12.85 3.20 23.72
CA VAL A 15 13.72 2.02 23.64
C VAL A 15 14.93 2.35 22.77
N ARG A 16 16.12 1.96 23.23
CA ARG A 16 17.35 2.07 22.43
C ARG A 16 17.62 0.74 21.74
N HIS A 17 17.71 0.77 20.41
CA HIS A 17 18.17 -0.37 19.62
C HIS A 17 19.69 -0.27 19.41
N SER A 18 20.39 -1.40 19.39
CA SER A 18 21.87 -1.44 19.31
C SER A 18 22.42 -1.10 17.92
N GLU A 19 21.60 -1.25 16.88
CA GLU A 19 21.96 -1.04 15.50
C GLU A 19 21.13 0.07 14.84
N ARG A 20 21.54 0.49 13.64
CA ARG A 20 20.74 1.42 12.84
C ARG A 20 19.41 0.76 12.47
N ILE A 21 18.31 1.35 12.95
CA ILE A 21 16.95 0.93 12.60
C ILE A 21 16.69 1.31 11.14
N ARG A 22 16.20 0.35 10.36
CA ARG A 22 15.79 0.55 8.96
C ARG A 22 14.27 0.60 8.81
N ASN A 23 13.55 -0.18 9.61
CA ASN A 23 12.09 -0.15 9.64
C ASN A 23 11.58 -0.67 11.00
N ILE A 24 10.37 -0.23 11.37
CA ILE A 24 9.63 -0.70 12.54
C ILE A 24 8.23 -1.04 12.06
N VAL A 25 7.78 -2.25 12.34
CA VAL A 25 6.44 -2.73 12.02
C VAL A 25 5.71 -3.02 13.33
N PRO A 26 4.77 -2.16 13.74
CA PRO A 26 3.91 -2.44 14.89
C PRO A 26 2.94 -3.58 14.58
N GLY A 27 2.69 -4.45 15.56
CA GLY A 27 1.75 -5.57 15.44
C GLY A 27 1.64 -6.33 16.76
N ASP A 28 0.65 -7.20 16.91
CA ASP A 28 0.56 -8.12 18.05
C ASP A 28 1.17 -9.46 17.63
N TYR A 29 2.43 -9.71 17.98
CA TYR A 29 3.17 -10.87 17.49
C TYR A 29 3.05 -12.07 18.43
N ASN A 30 2.59 -11.85 19.66
CA ASN A 30 2.37 -12.89 20.66
C ASN A 30 0.88 -13.19 20.93
N ASN A 31 -0.03 -12.46 20.27
CA ASN A 31 -1.48 -12.53 20.37
C ASN A 31 -2.02 -12.27 21.77
N ASP A 32 -1.40 -11.33 22.51
CA ASP A 32 -1.84 -10.96 23.86
C ASP A 32 -2.73 -9.71 23.92
N GLY A 33 -3.08 -9.16 22.75
CA GLY A 33 -3.95 -8.00 22.57
C GLY A 33 -3.25 -6.66 22.77
N ARG A 34 -1.91 -6.63 22.88
CA ARG A 34 -1.13 -5.41 23.01
C ARG A 34 -0.21 -5.18 21.82
N LEU A 35 0.17 -3.92 21.62
CA LEU A 35 1.00 -3.52 20.48
C LEU A 35 2.48 -3.83 20.75
N ASP A 36 3.01 -4.82 20.07
CA ASP A 36 4.44 -5.12 20.02
C ASP A 36 5.12 -4.39 18.85
N LEU A 37 6.45 -4.47 18.79
CA LEU A 37 7.23 -3.90 17.70
C LEU A 37 8.17 -4.94 17.08
N LEU A 38 8.02 -5.19 15.78
CA LEU A 38 9.06 -5.82 14.99
C LEU A 38 10.01 -4.75 14.47
N VAL A 39 11.29 -4.89 14.78
CA VAL A 39 12.35 -3.96 14.40
C VAL A 39 13.27 -4.64 13.40
N MET A 40 13.41 -4.03 12.24
CA MET A 40 14.42 -4.38 11.25
C MET A 40 15.62 -3.44 11.40
N SER A 41 16.79 -4.02 11.60
CA SER A 41 18.04 -3.27 11.76
C SER A 41 19.15 -3.84 10.89
N GLY A 42 20.22 -3.07 10.72
CA GLY A 42 21.43 -3.64 10.15
C GLY A 42 22.45 -2.59 9.75
N ASN A 43 23.72 -2.91 10.04
CA ASN A 43 24.88 -2.12 9.65
C ASN A 43 25.61 -2.69 8.43
N THR A 44 25.35 -3.96 8.07
CA THR A 44 26.01 -4.67 6.97
C THR A 44 25.17 -4.64 5.69
N GLU A 45 25.85 -4.64 4.55
CA GLU A 45 25.24 -4.78 3.22
C GLU A 45 24.61 -6.19 3.09
N GLY A 46 23.38 -6.26 2.58
CA GLY A 46 22.76 -7.50 2.11
C GLY A 46 21.73 -8.19 3.01
N ALA A 47 21.55 -7.80 4.28
CA ALA A 47 20.55 -8.40 5.15
C ALA A 47 19.99 -7.41 6.18
N ASN A 48 18.77 -7.67 6.66
CA ASN A 48 18.15 -7.00 7.80
C ASN A 48 18.03 -8.00 8.96
N ALA A 49 18.63 -7.68 10.12
CA ALA A 49 18.36 -8.40 11.35
C ALA A 49 16.94 -8.07 11.83
N ILE A 50 16.22 -9.08 12.32
CA ILE A 50 14.84 -8.94 12.79
C ILE A 50 14.79 -9.21 14.29
N SER A 51 14.27 -8.26 15.03
CA SER A 51 14.04 -8.36 16.48
C SER A 51 12.58 -8.04 16.80
N VAL A 52 11.94 -8.80 17.68
CA VAL A 52 10.57 -8.55 18.15
C VAL A 52 10.62 -8.10 19.61
N TYR A 53 10.03 -6.94 19.87
CA TYR A 53 9.90 -6.33 21.19
C TYR A 53 8.46 -6.49 21.67
N PHE A 54 8.23 -7.40 22.61
CA PHE A 54 6.93 -7.57 23.24
C PHE A 54 6.63 -6.42 24.20
N SER A 55 5.37 -6.01 24.24
CA SER A 55 4.90 -4.98 25.14
C SER A 55 4.84 -5.45 26.60
N ASP A 56 5.33 -4.60 27.51
CA ASP A 56 5.29 -4.84 28.95
C ASP A 56 3.94 -4.36 29.55
N LEU A 57 3.39 -5.09 30.52
CA LEU A 57 2.16 -4.79 31.23
C LEU A 57 2.19 -3.44 31.96
N ILE A 58 3.37 -2.98 32.37
CA ILE A 58 3.52 -1.68 33.06
C ILE A 58 3.88 -0.53 32.10
N GLY A 59 3.83 -0.79 30.80
CA GLY A 59 4.22 0.15 29.74
C GLY A 59 5.68 0.00 29.33
N GLY A 60 5.92 0.13 28.03
CA GLY A 60 7.23 -0.09 27.42
C GLY A 60 7.35 -1.46 26.79
N PHE A 61 8.59 -1.95 26.67
CA PHE A 61 8.88 -3.18 25.95
C PHE A 61 9.89 -4.04 26.70
N GLU A 62 9.71 -5.35 26.61
CA GLU A 62 10.63 -6.35 27.13
C GLU A 62 11.94 -6.39 26.32
N ARG A 63 12.87 -7.26 26.74
CA ARG A 63 14.08 -7.52 25.95
C ARG A 63 13.67 -8.16 24.62
N PRO A 64 14.28 -7.75 23.50
CA PRO A 64 13.89 -8.25 22.19
C PRO A 64 14.23 -9.73 22.03
N VAL A 65 13.32 -10.42 21.35
CA VAL A 65 13.56 -11.76 20.82
C VAL A 65 14.13 -11.63 19.41
N GLN A 66 15.19 -12.39 19.13
CA GLN A 66 15.77 -12.44 17.79
C GLN A 66 15.00 -13.41 16.89
N ALA A 67 14.76 -12.98 15.65
CA ALA A 67 14.17 -13.79 14.60
C ALA A 67 15.17 -13.98 13.44
N PRO A 68 14.96 -14.96 12.55
CA PRO A 68 15.80 -15.13 11.37
C PRO A 68 15.85 -13.84 10.52
N SER A 69 17.05 -13.42 10.10
CA SER A 69 17.25 -12.23 9.26
C SER A 69 16.60 -12.37 7.88
N SER A 70 16.16 -11.26 7.31
CA SER A 70 15.70 -11.16 5.90
C SER A 70 16.79 -10.60 4.99
N ALA A 71 16.58 -10.69 3.68
CA ALA A 71 17.30 -9.88 2.69
C ALA A 71 16.95 -8.38 2.83
N THR A 72 17.56 -7.53 1.99
CA THR A 72 17.36 -6.07 2.01
C THR A 72 15.94 -5.67 1.67
N ALA A 73 15.33 -6.33 0.67
CA ALA A 73 13.90 -6.28 0.41
C ALA A 73 13.18 -6.77 1.67
N GLN A 74 12.58 -5.83 2.38
CA GLN A 74 11.97 -6.07 3.68
C GLN A 74 10.79 -7.05 3.52
N PRO A 75 10.55 -7.98 4.45
CA PRO A 75 9.38 -8.83 4.38
C PRO A 75 8.11 -8.01 4.69
N PHE A 76 6.97 -8.45 4.19
CA PHE A 76 5.66 -7.85 4.46
C PHE A 76 4.77 -8.80 5.26
N LEU A 77 3.78 -8.24 5.96
CA LEU A 77 2.89 -9.00 6.83
C LEU A 77 1.86 -9.78 6.02
N VAL A 78 1.60 -11.02 6.42
CA VAL A 78 0.54 -11.88 5.88
C VAL A 78 -0.06 -12.73 7.00
N ASP A 79 -1.26 -13.27 6.79
CA ASP A 79 -1.77 -14.44 7.52
C ASP A 79 -1.80 -15.58 6.50
N SER A 80 -0.78 -16.44 6.52
CA SER A 80 -0.57 -17.38 5.42
C SER A 80 -1.47 -18.62 5.49
N ASN A 81 -2.08 -18.89 6.64
CA ASN A 81 -2.83 -20.12 6.93
C ASN A 81 -4.15 -19.87 7.69
N GLY A 82 -4.60 -18.60 7.75
CA GLY A 82 -5.89 -18.22 8.34
C GLY A 82 -5.97 -18.42 9.85
N ASP A 83 -4.83 -18.46 10.55
CA ASP A 83 -4.80 -18.66 12.00
C ASP A 83 -4.77 -17.36 12.81
N MET A 84 -4.89 -16.22 12.12
CA MET A 84 -4.87 -14.86 12.67
C MET A 84 -3.56 -14.49 13.37
N LYS A 85 -2.48 -15.25 13.17
CA LYS A 85 -1.13 -14.83 13.59
C LYS A 85 -0.46 -14.05 12.47
N ILE A 86 0.30 -13.03 12.85
CA ILE A 86 1.06 -12.24 11.90
C ILE A 86 2.29 -13.04 11.46
N ASP A 87 2.26 -13.57 10.25
CA ASP A 87 3.42 -14.11 9.54
C ASP A 87 4.12 -13.02 8.73
N LEU A 88 5.32 -13.32 8.24
CA LEU A 88 6.03 -12.47 7.28
C LEU A 88 6.38 -13.23 6.01
N LEU A 89 6.18 -12.62 4.85
CA LEU A 89 6.64 -13.14 3.57
C LEU A 89 7.73 -12.24 3.00
N GLY A 90 8.85 -12.81 2.59
CA GLY A 90 9.96 -12.03 2.03
C GLY A 90 11.11 -12.90 1.53
N THR A 91 12.24 -12.27 1.23
CA THR A 91 13.37 -12.98 0.62
C THR A 91 14.40 -13.38 1.68
N SER A 92 14.86 -14.63 1.65
CA SER A 92 15.94 -15.13 2.50
C SER A 92 17.28 -14.53 2.07
N PRO A 93 18.10 -14.02 3.01
CA PRO A 93 19.42 -13.46 2.70
C PRO A 93 20.44 -14.55 2.32
N ILE A 94 20.13 -15.83 2.54
CA ILE A 94 21.07 -16.95 2.32
C ILE A 94 21.02 -17.45 0.88
N ASN A 95 19.82 -17.65 0.34
CA ASN A 95 19.62 -18.29 -0.96
C ASN A 95 18.84 -17.41 -1.96
N ASN A 96 18.48 -16.18 -1.56
CA ASN A 96 17.70 -15.23 -2.33
C ASN A 96 16.36 -15.80 -2.85
N LYS A 97 15.75 -16.73 -2.10
CA LYS A 97 14.42 -17.27 -2.38
C LYS A 97 13.37 -16.64 -1.51
N LEU A 98 12.15 -16.61 -2.00
CA LEU A 98 10.96 -16.28 -1.22
C LEU A 98 10.76 -17.32 -0.12
N VAL A 99 10.65 -16.89 1.13
CA VAL A 99 10.43 -17.73 2.31
C VAL A 99 9.37 -17.12 3.21
N LEU A 100 8.69 -17.96 3.98
CA LEU A 100 7.71 -17.56 4.98
C LEU A 100 8.34 -17.63 6.38
N TRP A 101 8.30 -16.53 7.11
CA TRP A 101 8.50 -16.49 8.56
C TRP A 101 7.16 -16.80 9.20
N LYS A 102 6.90 -18.09 9.42
CA LYS A 102 5.66 -18.54 10.06
C LYS A 102 5.73 -18.26 11.55
N ASN A 103 4.73 -17.55 12.07
CA ASN A 103 4.60 -17.24 13.48
C ASN A 103 4.21 -18.49 14.26
N ILE A 104 5.16 -18.98 15.04
CA ILE A 104 5.04 -20.17 15.88
C ILE A 104 5.00 -19.80 17.36
N TRP A 105 4.79 -18.52 17.68
CA TRP A 105 4.86 -18.04 19.06
C TRP A 105 3.95 -18.88 19.96
N ASN A 106 4.55 -19.30 21.06
CA ASN A 106 3.93 -20.02 22.14
C ASN A 106 4.70 -19.65 23.42
N GLY A 107 4.02 -19.08 24.42
CA GLY A 107 4.62 -18.63 25.68
C GLY A 107 5.28 -19.75 26.51
N THR A 108 5.15 -21.01 26.10
CA THR A 108 5.82 -22.17 26.70
C THR A 108 7.08 -22.64 25.96
N ASP A 109 7.44 -22.05 24.81
CA ASP A 109 8.66 -22.43 24.08
C ASP A 109 9.91 -22.00 24.88
N PRO A 110 10.76 -22.94 25.33
CA PRO A 110 11.96 -22.59 26.10
C PRO A 110 12.97 -21.75 25.32
N ASN A 111 12.88 -21.75 23.98
CA ASN A 111 13.76 -20.95 23.12
C ASN A 111 13.16 -19.58 22.77
N ASN A 112 11.95 -19.29 23.25
CA ASN A 112 11.25 -18.02 23.04
C ASN A 112 11.15 -17.63 21.55
N ARG A 113 10.93 -18.57 20.62
CA ARG A 113 10.93 -18.26 19.19
C ARG A 113 9.60 -17.65 18.76
N VAL A 114 9.67 -16.56 17.99
CA VAL A 114 8.50 -15.98 17.32
C VAL A 114 8.26 -16.64 15.97
N PHE A 115 9.32 -16.78 15.17
CA PHE A 115 9.21 -17.23 13.78
C PHE A 115 10.03 -18.48 13.49
N ASN A 116 9.50 -19.32 12.60
CA ASN A 116 10.25 -20.37 11.92
C ASN A 116 10.19 -20.17 10.41
N LEU A 117 11.29 -20.46 9.72
CA LEU A 117 11.33 -20.37 8.26
C LEU A 117 10.71 -21.62 7.64
N THR A 118 9.75 -21.41 6.75
CA THR A 118 9.12 -22.45 5.94
C THR A 118 9.02 -22.02 4.48
N GLU A 119 8.84 -22.99 3.58
CA GLU A 119 8.54 -22.69 2.19
C GLU A 119 7.09 -22.17 2.08
N PRO A 120 6.84 -21.07 1.36
CA PRO A 120 5.49 -20.56 1.16
C PRO A 120 4.71 -21.45 0.18
N LEU A 121 3.41 -21.61 0.43
CA LEU A 121 2.54 -22.51 -0.34
C LEU A 121 1.97 -21.82 -1.58
N PHE A 122 2.79 -21.67 -2.63
CA PHE A 122 2.37 -21.15 -3.93
C PHE A 122 2.16 -22.27 -4.96
N GLN A 123 1.09 -22.19 -5.74
CA GLN A 123 0.73 -23.15 -6.78
C GLN A 123 0.49 -22.50 -8.15
N GLY A 124 0.70 -23.27 -9.23
CA GLY A 124 0.41 -22.86 -10.61
C GLY A 124 1.53 -22.11 -11.32
N ASN A 125 2.44 -21.43 -10.60
CA ASN A 125 3.61 -20.77 -11.20
C ASN A 125 4.76 -20.62 -10.16
N THR A 126 5.89 -20.05 -10.59
CA THR A 126 7.00 -19.67 -9.69
C THR A 126 6.85 -18.21 -9.24
N PRO A 127 6.91 -17.93 -7.92
CA PRO A 127 6.99 -16.57 -7.39
C PRO A 127 8.18 -15.80 -7.96
N CYS A 128 7.95 -14.52 -8.25
CA CYS A 128 8.98 -13.63 -8.79
C CYS A 128 9.99 -13.19 -7.73
N ASP A 129 11.11 -12.62 -8.20
CA ASP A 129 12.02 -11.86 -7.35
C ASP A 129 11.33 -10.56 -6.92
N ILE A 130 11.13 -10.39 -5.61
CA ILE A 130 10.54 -9.18 -5.02
C ILE A 130 11.44 -7.97 -5.33
N SER A 131 10.83 -6.88 -5.79
CA SER A 131 11.53 -5.61 -5.99
C SER A 131 11.98 -4.99 -4.66
N ASP A 132 13.14 -4.34 -4.64
CA ASP A 132 13.61 -3.56 -3.49
C ASP A 132 13.71 -2.07 -3.88
N PRO A 133 12.85 -1.17 -3.37
CA PRO A 133 11.69 -1.42 -2.50
C PRO A 133 10.48 -1.96 -3.29
N HIS A 134 9.50 -2.56 -2.60
CA HIS A 134 8.25 -3.07 -3.19
C HIS A 134 6.99 -2.37 -2.65
N SER A 135 5.87 -2.65 -3.30
CA SER A 135 4.52 -2.33 -2.83
C SER A 135 3.66 -3.60 -2.70
N ASN A 136 4.28 -4.71 -2.30
CA ASN A 136 3.56 -5.95 -1.99
C ASN A 136 2.42 -5.69 -0.99
N ALA A 137 1.32 -6.40 -1.17
CA ALA A 137 0.12 -6.25 -0.35
C ALA A 137 -0.53 -7.60 -0.09
N PHE A 138 -1.24 -7.68 1.03
CA PHE A 138 -2.09 -8.80 1.42
C PHE A 138 -3.53 -8.29 1.53
N ILE A 139 -4.28 -8.36 0.42
CA ILE A 139 -5.56 -7.67 0.21
C ILE A 139 -6.48 -8.53 -0.67
N ASP A 140 -7.78 -8.45 -0.46
CA ASP A 140 -8.77 -9.15 -1.30
C ASP A 140 -8.84 -8.49 -2.70
N LEU A 141 -8.51 -9.24 -3.74
CA LEU A 141 -8.54 -8.78 -5.13
C LEU A 141 -9.61 -9.48 -5.96
N ASP A 142 -10.14 -10.62 -5.50
CA ASP A 142 -11.12 -11.41 -6.23
C ASP A 142 -12.52 -11.41 -5.60
N GLY A 143 -12.67 -10.72 -4.48
CA GLY A 143 -13.94 -10.39 -3.82
C GLY A 143 -14.54 -11.56 -3.05
N ASP A 144 -13.73 -12.54 -2.66
CA ASP A 144 -14.14 -13.65 -1.80
C ASP A 144 -13.98 -13.36 -0.30
N CYS A 145 -13.58 -12.13 0.06
CA CYS A 145 -13.29 -11.65 1.41
C CYS A 145 -12.06 -12.31 2.07
N LEU A 146 -11.27 -13.08 1.34
CA LEU A 146 -9.96 -13.54 1.77
C LEU A 146 -8.89 -12.64 1.15
N ALA A 147 -7.87 -12.32 1.94
CA ALA A 147 -6.75 -11.55 1.42
C ALA A 147 -5.90 -12.42 0.48
N ASP A 148 -5.65 -11.88 -0.70
CA ASP A 148 -4.75 -12.39 -1.73
C ASP A 148 -3.36 -11.78 -1.60
N ILE A 149 -2.37 -12.36 -2.28
CA ILE A 149 -1.01 -11.83 -2.32
C ILE A 149 -0.76 -11.09 -3.63
N PHE A 150 -0.44 -9.82 -3.52
CA PHE A 150 0.11 -9.00 -4.59
C PHE A 150 1.63 -8.86 -4.42
N LEU A 151 2.40 -9.23 -5.45
CA LEU A 151 3.85 -9.06 -5.47
C LEU A 151 4.25 -8.02 -6.51
N THR A 152 5.05 -7.03 -6.09
CA THR A 152 5.83 -6.17 -6.99
C THR A 152 7.18 -6.83 -7.26
N CYS A 153 7.48 -7.02 -8.53
CA CYS A 153 8.60 -7.83 -8.98
C CYS A 153 9.61 -7.00 -9.77
N GLN A 154 10.89 -7.32 -9.63
CA GLN A 154 11.94 -6.74 -10.46
C GLN A 154 13.08 -7.75 -10.64
N LYS A 155 13.34 -8.13 -11.90
CA LYS A 155 14.48 -9.00 -12.21
C LYS A 155 15.80 -8.28 -11.95
N PRO A 156 16.86 -8.99 -11.53
CA PRO A 156 18.20 -8.41 -11.42
C PRO A 156 18.61 -7.71 -12.73
N ASN A 157 19.15 -6.49 -12.62
CA ASN A 157 19.60 -5.66 -13.74
C ASN A 157 18.50 -5.16 -14.71
N SER A 158 17.22 -5.38 -14.41
CA SER A 158 16.10 -4.81 -15.16
C SER A 158 15.60 -3.54 -14.49
N GLN A 159 15.33 -2.49 -15.28
CA GLN A 159 14.57 -1.33 -14.80
C GLN A 159 13.06 -1.54 -14.91
N GLN A 160 12.63 -2.53 -15.70
CA GLN A 160 11.23 -2.89 -15.85
C GLN A 160 10.74 -3.57 -14.56
N ARG A 161 9.68 -3.01 -13.99
CA ARG A 161 8.92 -3.59 -12.89
C ARG A 161 7.68 -4.30 -13.42
N THR A 162 7.33 -5.40 -12.76
CA THR A 162 6.17 -6.22 -13.08
C THR A 162 5.40 -6.54 -11.80
N PHE A 163 4.24 -7.16 -11.91
CA PHE A 163 3.53 -7.70 -10.76
C PHE A 163 3.12 -9.16 -10.97
N GLN A 164 2.81 -9.83 -9.87
CA GLN A 164 2.08 -11.09 -9.83
C GLN A 164 0.96 -10.99 -8.80
N ILE A 165 -0.17 -11.62 -9.10
CA ILE A 165 -1.30 -11.80 -8.19
C ILE A 165 -1.48 -13.29 -7.92
N TRP A 166 -1.59 -13.63 -6.64
CA TRP A 166 -1.78 -14.99 -6.15
C TRP A 166 -2.99 -15.03 -5.24
N VAL A 167 -4.02 -15.76 -5.68
CA VAL A 167 -5.32 -15.79 -5.04
C VAL A 167 -5.34 -16.81 -3.91
N ASN A 168 -5.92 -16.45 -2.78
CA ASN A 168 -6.08 -17.34 -1.64
C ASN A 168 -7.04 -18.49 -1.97
N SER A 169 -6.62 -19.70 -1.66
CA SER A 169 -7.42 -20.91 -1.80
C SER A 169 -7.56 -21.56 -0.43
N ALA A 170 -8.49 -21.04 0.37
CA ALA A 170 -8.73 -21.54 1.73
C ALA A 170 -9.05 -23.05 1.76
N GLU A 171 -9.74 -23.57 0.74
CA GLU A 171 -10.04 -25.00 0.63
C GLU A 171 -8.78 -25.87 0.52
N GLN A 172 -7.70 -25.34 -0.05
CA GLN A 172 -6.47 -26.06 -0.32
C GLN A 172 -5.27 -25.57 0.53
N ASP A 173 -5.51 -24.64 1.45
CA ASP A 173 -4.51 -24.02 2.34
C ASP A 173 -3.28 -23.52 1.56
N ASN A 174 -3.50 -22.79 0.45
CA ASN A 174 -2.44 -22.28 -0.42
C ASN A 174 -2.84 -21.03 -1.22
N PHE A 175 -1.88 -20.47 -1.97
CA PHE A 175 -2.07 -19.37 -2.90
C PHE A 175 -1.87 -19.81 -4.35
N VAL A 176 -2.84 -19.57 -5.22
CA VAL A 176 -2.85 -20.00 -6.63
C VAL A 176 -2.52 -18.83 -7.55
N PHE A 177 -1.58 -19.01 -8.46
CA PHE A 177 -1.24 -17.99 -9.46
C PHE A 177 -2.46 -17.60 -10.30
N LYS A 178 -2.76 -16.30 -10.36
CA LYS A 178 -3.86 -15.76 -11.18
C LYS A 178 -3.36 -15.04 -12.41
N MET A 179 -2.52 -14.02 -12.23
CA MET A 179 -2.05 -13.21 -13.34
C MET A 179 -0.74 -12.49 -13.04
N SER A 180 -0.13 -11.96 -14.09
CA SER A 180 1.03 -11.09 -14.02
C SER A 180 0.96 -10.03 -15.12
N GLY A 181 1.50 -8.85 -14.87
CA GLY A 181 1.56 -7.77 -15.86
C GLY A 181 2.78 -6.88 -15.66
N GLN A 182 2.96 -5.92 -16.57
CA GLN A 182 4.05 -4.96 -16.53
C GLN A 182 3.52 -3.60 -16.13
N PHE A 183 4.29 -2.88 -15.32
CA PHE A 183 3.98 -1.48 -15.04
C PHE A 183 4.57 -0.55 -16.10
N PRO A 184 3.98 0.64 -16.30
CA PRO A 184 4.63 1.69 -17.05
C PRO A 184 5.99 2.05 -16.43
N ASN A 185 6.93 2.46 -17.28
CA ASN A 185 8.24 2.92 -16.83
C ASN A 185 8.12 4.14 -15.90
N GLY A 186 9.02 4.22 -14.91
CA GLY A 186 9.06 5.32 -13.96
C GLY A 186 7.95 5.28 -12.90
N MET A 187 7.33 4.12 -12.67
CA MET A 187 6.39 3.92 -11.56
C MET A 187 7.00 4.27 -10.20
N GLY A 188 6.21 4.86 -9.32
CA GLY A 188 6.48 4.97 -7.89
C GLY A 188 5.81 3.86 -7.08
N SER A 189 5.65 4.10 -5.78
CA SER A 189 4.92 3.19 -4.90
C SER A 189 3.44 3.10 -5.25
N ILE A 190 2.88 1.90 -5.07
CA ILE A 190 1.47 1.60 -5.27
C ILE A 190 0.72 1.74 -3.95
N THR A 191 -0.49 2.28 -4.03
CA THR A 191 -1.50 2.32 -2.96
C THR A 191 -2.76 1.65 -3.49
N PHE A 192 -3.51 1.02 -2.59
CA PHE A 192 -4.72 0.30 -2.92
C PHE A 192 -5.92 0.96 -2.24
N ALA A 193 -7.00 1.17 -2.99
CA ALA A 193 -8.26 1.74 -2.48
C ALA A 193 -9.39 1.51 -3.49
N ASP A 194 -10.63 1.45 -3.02
CA ASP A 194 -11.83 1.46 -3.85
C ASP A 194 -12.13 2.90 -4.30
N MET A 195 -11.56 3.33 -5.42
CA MET A 195 -11.52 4.74 -5.82
C MET A 195 -12.86 5.25 -6.35
N ASP A 196 -13.71 4.35 -6.84
CA ASP A 196 -15.02 4.69 -7.40
C ASP A 196 -16.21 4.06 -6.67
N ARG A 197 -15.94 3.45 -5.51
CA ARG A 197 -16.93 2.91 -4.57
C ARG A 197 -17.74 1.76 -5.19
N ASP A 198 -17.10 0.95 -6.02
CA ASP A 198 -17.73 -0.21 -6.64
C ASP A 198 -17.55 -1.51 -5.83
N GLY A 199 -16.91 -1.41 -4.66
CA GLY A 199 -16.67 -2.50 -3.72
C GLY A 199 -15.45 -3.34 -4.07
N THR A 200 -14.63 -2.91 -5.03
CA THR A 200 -13.44 -3.61 -5.50
C THR A 200 -12.20 -2.78 -5.20
N ILE A 201 -11.04 -3.42 -5.06
CA ILE A 201 -9.80 -2.73 -4.68
C ILE A 201 -8.98 -2.35 -5.92
N ASP A 202 -8.83 -1.04 -6.16
CA ASP A 202 -8.09 -0.49 -7.29
C ASP A 202 -6.61 -0.23 -6.96
N MET A 203 -5.80 -0.04 -8.00
CA MET A 203 -4.39 0.38 -7.86
C MET A 203 -4.21 1.85 -8.18
N VAL A 204 -3.54 2.59 -7.30
CA VAL A 204 -3.17 3.99 -7.49
C VAL A 204 -1.67 4.16 -7.36
N PHE A 205 -1.02 4.71 -8.39
CA PHE A 205 0.43 4.93 -8.38
C PHE A 205 0.85 6.09 -9.31
N PRO A 206 1.91 6.83 -8.97
CA PRO A 206 2.48 7.82 -9.87
C PRO A 206 3.41 7.15 -10.89
N THR A 207 3.54 7.74 -12.07
CA THR A 207 4.60 7.43 -13.05
C THR A 207 5.27 8.73 -13.47
N CYS A 208 6.59 8.74 -13.58
CA CYS A 208 7.34 9.94 -13.99
C CYS A 208 8.28 9.61 -15.14
N ARG A 209 8.43 10.54 -16.09
CA ARG A 209 9.33 10.34 -17.24
C ARG A 209 10.79 10.17 -16.82
N SER A 210 11.19 10.85 -15.76
CA SER A 210 12.53 10.76 -15.18
C SER A 210 12.47 10.99 -13.68
N ILE A 211 13.36 10.37 -12.94
CA ILE A 211 13.50 10.53 -11.49
C ILE A 211 14.94 10.93 -11.19
N ASP A 212 15.12 12.09 -10.56
CA ASP A 212 16.40 12.51 -10.00
C ASP A 212 16.66 11.71 -8.72
N SER A 213 17.66 10.83 -8.74
CA SER A 213 17.98 9.96 -7.60
C SER A 213 18.68 10.69 -6.44
N GLN A 214 19.27 11.86 -6.69
CA GLN A 214 19.93 12.66 -5.65
C GLN A 214 18.93 13.49 -4.87
N LEU A 215 17.87 13.96 -5.53
CA LEU A 215 16.82 14.77 -4.91
C LEU A 215 15.56 13.97 -4.57
N GLY A 216 15.40 12.78 -5.15
CA GLY A 216 14.21 11.95 -5.02
C GLY A 216 12.99 12.53 -5.75
N ILE A 217 13.20 13.39 -6.75
CA ILE A 217 12.13 14.12 -7.45
C ILE A 217 11.86 13.47 -8.80
N GLY A 218 10.60 13.13 -9.07
CA GLY A 218 10.12 12.75 -10.39
C GLY A 218 9.70 13.98 -11.19
N HIS A 219 9.96 13.98 -12.50
CA HIS A 219 9.55 15.04 -13.43
C HIS A 219 8.61 14.50 -14.52
N LYS A 220 7.72 15.37 -14.99
CA LYS A 220 6.65 15.04 -15.97
C LYS A 220 5.88 13.81 -15.52
N CYS A 221 5.30 13.93 -14.33
CA CYS A 221 4.61 12.86 -13.66
C CYS A 221 3.13 12.81 -14.06
N SER A 222 2.60 11.60 -14.10
CA SER A 222 1.18 11.31 -14.19
C SER A 222 0.75 10.51 -12.96
N LEU A 223 -0.50 10.68 -12.55
CA LEU A 223 -1.16 9.80 -11.59
C LEU A 223 -1.97 8.75 -12.36
N ASN A 224 -1.85 7.49 -11.97
CA ASN A 224 -2.49 6.38 -12.66
C ASN A 224 -3.43 5.67 -11.68
N ILE A 225 -4.65 5.37 -12.14
CA ILE A 225 -5.64 4.57 -11.42
C ILE A 225 -6.00 3.40 -12.32
N VAL A 226 -5.72 2.18 -11.87
CA VAL A 226 -6.10 0.95 -12.57
C VAL A 226 -7.23 0.32 -11.78
N TYR A 227 -8.43 0.39 -12.33
CA TYR A 227 -9.62 -0.13 -11.69
C TYR A 227 -9.65 -1.65 -11.78
N ASN A 228 -10.02 -2.31 -10.68
CA ASN A 228 -10.15 -3.75 -10.68
C ASN A 228 -11.40 -4.16 -11.45
N LYS A 229 -11.21 -4.75 -12.63
CA LYS A 229 -12.34 -5.21 -13.44
C LYS A 229 -12.91 -6.47 -12.86
N GLN A 230 -13.97 -6.30 -12.10
CA GLN A 230 -14.61 -7.33 -11.32
C GLN A 230 -16.12 -7.04 -11.20
N ARG A 231 -16.89 -8.02 -10.74
CA ARG A 231 -18.32 -7.91 -10.43
C ARG A 231 -18.56 -6.78 -9.40
N PRO A 232 -19.14 -5.63 -9.78
CA PRO A 232 -19.30 -4.51 -8.87
C PRO A 232 -20.46 -4.73 -7.88
N LEU A 233 -20.63 -3.82 -6.91
CA LEU A 233 -21.82 -3.75 -6.08
C LEU A 233 -23.09 -3.41 -6.90
N CYS A 234 -24.22 -3.98 -6.48
CA CYS A 234 -25.50 -3.65 -7.11
C CYS A 234 -25.96 -2.23 -6.78
N LYS A 235 -26.43 -1.49 -7.79
CA LYS A 235 -27.02 -0.16 -7.61
C LYS A 235 -28.32 -0.25 -6.80
N SER A 236 -28.57 0.73 -5.91
CA SER A 236 -29.80 0.75 -5.11
C SER A 236 -31.05 0.69 -5.99
N GLY A 237 -31.92 -0.29 -5.73
CA GLY A 237 -33.13 -0.53 -6.53
C GLY A 237 -32.96 -1.54 -7.68
N SER A 238 -31.81 -2.21 -7.77
CA SER A 238 -31.57 -3.35 -8.66
C SER A 238 -32.62 -4.45 -8.46
N SER A 239 -33.11 -4.99 -9.57
CA SER A 239 -34.17 -5.99 -9.57
C SER A 239 -33.61 -7.40 -9.31
N ALA A 240 -34.47 -8.38 -9.02
CA ALA A 240 -34.05 -9.78 -8.92
C ALA A 240 -33.39 -10.34 -10.20
N GLN A 241 -33.49 -9.64 -11.34
CA GLN A 241 -32.82 -10.01 -12.60
C GLN A 241 -31.33 -9.62 -12.65
N ASP A 242 -30.86 -8.79 -11.71
CA ASP A 242 -29.44 -8.42 -11.59
C ASP A 242 -28.63 -9.45 -10.77
N GLN A 243 -29.30 -10.50 -10.26
CA GLN A 243 -28.68 -11.61 -9.55
C GLN A 243 -27.70 -12.36 -10.46
N GLY A 244 -26.40 -12.10 -10.26
CA GLY A 244 -25.30 -12.72 -11.02
C GLY A 244 -24.36 -11.72 -11.73
N PHE A 245 -24.80 -10.48 -11.96
CA PHE A 245 -23.99 -9.44 -12.62
C PHE A 245 -23.37 -8.43 -11.65
N CYS A 246 -23.89 -8.34 -10.44
CA CYS A 246 -23.39 -7.49 -9.36
C CYS A 246 -23.51 -8.21 -8.01
N ARG A 247 -22.82 -7.72 -6.98
CA ARG A 247 -22.89 -8.23 -5.62
C ARG A 247 -24.00 -7.55 -4.84
N THR A 248 -24.90 -8.35 -4.29
CA THR A 248 -25.90 -7.85 -3.33
C THR A 248 -25.26 -7.70 -1.94
N PRO A 249 -25.87 -6.96 -1.00
CA PRO A 249 -25.37 -6.89 0.38
C PRO A 249 -25.23 -8.25 1.08
N ASN A 250 -25.95 -9.28 0.63
CA ASN A 250 -25.83 -10.64 1.18
C ASN A 250 -24.73 -11.48 0.50
N ASP A 251 -24.22 -11.03 -0.66
CA ASP A 251 -23.29 -11.75 -1.52
C ASP A 251 -21.97 -10.98 -1.71
N LEU A 252 -21.60 -10.14 -0.74
CA LEU A 252 -20.38 -9.32 -0.80
C LEU A 252 -19.11 -10.18 -0.92
N CYS A 253 -19.08 -11.32 -0.23
CA CYS A 253 -17.98 -12.29 -0.27
C CYS A 253 -18.22 -13.35 -1.35
N THR A 254 -18.40 -12.91 -2.59
CA THR A 254 -18.56 -13.81 -3.73
C THR A 254 -17.39 -13.63 -4.67
N LYS A 255 -16.54 -14.66 -4.73
CA LYS A 255 -15.44 -14.79 -5.67
C LYS A 255 -15.85 -14.45 -7.10
N ASP A 256 -15.10 -13.56 -7.72
CA ASP A 256 -15.12 -13.33 -9.16
C ASP A 256 -13.82 -13.87 -9.75
N SER A 257 -13.89 -15.07 -10.32
CA SER A 257 -12.72 -15.73 -10.90
C SER A 257 -12.21 -15.06 -12.17
N ASP A 258 -12.96 -14.14 -12.77
CA ASP A 258 -12.61 -13.45 -14.02
C ASP A 258 -12.04 -12.05 -13.79
N PHE A 259 -11.77 -11.67 -12.54
CA PHE A 259 -11.19 -10.36 -12.24
C PHE A 259 -9.88 -10.12 -13.00
N GLN A 260 -9.66 -8.86 -13.40
CA GLN A 260 -8.48 -8.46 -14.16
C GLN A 260 -8.10 -7.00 -13.94
N PHE A 261 -6.80 -6.71 -14.07
CA PHE A 261 -6.27 -5.35 -14.20
C PHE A 261 -5.79 -5.12 -15.63
N ASP A 262 -6.34 -4.10 -16.30
CA ASP A 262 -5.98 -3.74 -17.68
C ASP A 262 -5.21 -2.41 -17.69
N PHE A 263 -3.94 -2.46 -18.12
CA PHE A 263 -3.05 -1.30 -18.17
C PHE A 263 -2.96 -0.67 -19.57
N SER A 264 -3.83 -1.05 -20.51
CA SER A 264 -3.80 -0.52 -21.87
C SER A 264 -4.18 0.97 -21.90
N GLU A 265 -3.36 1.81 -22.54
CA GLU A 265 -3.61 3.25 -22.69
C GLU A 265 -4.61 3.57 -23.83
N ASP A 266 -5.51 2.65 -24.14
CA ASP A 266 -6.55 2.88 -25.16
C ASP A 266 -7.62 3.83 -24.61
N THR A 267 -8.02 4.83 -25.38
CA THR A 267 -9.11 5.76 -25.03
C THR A 267 -10.47 5.10 -24.76
N SER A 268 -10.63 3.83 -25.17
CA SER A 268 -11.80 3.02 -24.87
C SER A 268 -11.68 2.19 -23.59
N ASN A 269 -10.49 2.15 -22.97
CA ASN A 269 -10.27 1.45 -21.70
C ASN A 269 -10.77 2.29 -20.53
N GLU A 270 -11.99 2.01 -20.07
CA GLU A 270 -12.59 2.64 -18.88
C GLU A 270 -12.03 2.12 -17.54
N TRP A 271 -11.09 1.15 -17.58
CA TRP A 271 -10.48 0.51 -16.41
C TRP A 271 -9.06 1.01 -16.14
N PHE A 272 -8.55 1.93 -16.96
CA PHE A 272 -7.29 2.61 -16.73
C PHE A 272 -7.41 4.10 -16.94
N GLU A 273 -7.18 4.87 -15.88
CA GLU A 273 -7.18 6.32 -15.94
C GLU A 273 -5.76 6.85 -15.70
N ARG A 274 -5.31 7.74 -16.59
CA ARG A 274 -3.97 8.35 -16.52
C ARG A 274 -4.10 9.87 -16.57
N ILE A 275 -3.86 10.48 -15.41
CA ILE A 275 -3.98 11.92 -15.20
C ILE A 275 -2.60 12.57 -15.28
N ASP A 276 -2.33 13.30 -16.36
CA ASP A 276 -1.13 14.12 -16.48
C ASP A 276 -1.20 15.34 -15.54
N LEU A 277 -0.25 15.46 -14.60
CA LEU A 277 -0.34 16.45 -13.54
C LEU A 277 -0.16 17.88 -14.05
N GLU A 278 0.66 18.09 -15.09
CA GLU A 278 0.93 19.41 -15.65
C GLU A 278 -0.36 19.99 -16.24
N THR A 279 -1.01 19.23 -17.10
CA THR A 279 -2.26 19.62 -17.77
C THR A 279 -3.46 19.65 -16.81
N ALA A 280 -3.51 18.73 -15.84
CA ALA A 280 -4.62 18.65 -14.89
C ALA A 280 -4.56 19.73 -13.80
N PHE A 281 -3.38 19.98 -13.24
CA PHE A 281 -3.22 20.69 -11.97
C PHE A 281 -2.16 21.79 -11.99
N GLY A 282 -1.43 21.97 -13.08
CA GLY A 282 -0.44 23.05 -13.25
C GLY A 282 0.90 22.80 -12.54
N PHE A 283 1.19 21.55 -12.14
CA PHE A 283 2.50 21.14 -11.64
C PHE A 283 2.84 19.76 -12.21
N ASP A 284 4.11 19.48 -12.50
CA ASP A 284 4.51 18.26 -13.22
C ASP A 284 5.44 17.34 -12.40
N SER A 285 5.86 17.77 -11.21
CA SER A 285 6.92 17.13 -10.45
C SER A 285 6.41 16.66 -9.09
N LEU A 286 6.82 15.45 -8.70
CA LEU A 286 6.44 14.80 -7.44
C LEU A 286 7.68 14.42 -6.64
N LEU A 287 7.58 14.48 -5.31
CA LEU A 287 8.55 13.81 -4.44
C LEU A 287 8.27 12.30 -4.49
N MET A 288 9.19 11.54 -5.08
CA MET A 288 9.07 10.10 -5.27
C MET A 288 9.82 9.32 -4.18
N ASN A 289 10.92 9.87 -3.67
CA ASN A 289 11.72 9.26 -2.60
C ASN A 289 12.23 10.33 -1.62
N ASP A 290 12.21 10.02 -0.32
CA ASP A 290 12.91 10.79 0.70
C ASP A 290 14.37 10.32 0.81
N VAL A 291 15.25 11.09 0.18
CA VAL A 291 16.70 10.87 0.13
C VAL A 291 17.44 11.23 1.43
N THR A 292 16.72 11.62 2.49
CA THR A 292 17.33 11.85 3.80
C THR A 292 17.49 10.58 4.62
N TYR A 293 16.89 9.49 4.14
CA TYR A 293 17.16 8.13 4.57
C TYR A 293 18.15 7.47 3.62
N ASP A 294 18.85 6.46 4.14
CA ASP A 294 19.78 5.66 3.37
C ASP A 294 19.53 4.17 3.70
N PRO A 295 18.99 3.39 2.75
CA PRO A 295 18.60 3.80 1.39
C PRO A 295 17.40 4.79 1.38
N PRO A 296 17.20 5.56 0.29
CA PRO A 296 16.05 6.47 0.17
C PRO A 296 14.72 5.74 0.38
N LEU A 297 13.81 6.35 1.14
CA LEU A 297 12.49 5.78 1.39
C LEU A 297 11.49 6.24 0.32
N PRO A 298 10.71 5.34 -0.30
CA PRO A 298 9.66 5.74 -1.24
C PRO A 298 8.60 6.61 -0.58
N VAL A 299 8.18 7.65 -1.29
CA VAL A 299 7.06 8.51 -0.90
C VAL A 299 5.83 8.02 -1.65
N THR A 300 4.92 7.43 -0.89
CA THR A 300 3.67 6.86 -1.41
C THR A 300 2.59 7.93 -1.54
N VAL A 301 1.76 7.80 -2.58
CA VAL A 301 0.51 8.55 -2.70
C VAL A 301 -0.37 8.21 -1.48
N ARG A 302 -0.99 9.20 -0.85
CA ARG A 302 -1.91 8.95 0.26
C ARG A 302 -3.33 9.04 -0.23
N ILE A 303 -4.16 8.17 0.34
CA ILE A 303 -5.57 8.09 0.02
C ILE A 303 -6.35 8.18 1.33
N GLY A 304 -7.47 8.90 1.31
CA GLY A 304 -8.42 9.01 2.41
C GLY A 304 -9.59 9.88 2.00
N ASP A 305 -10.74 9.70 2.63
CA ASP A 305 -11.93 10.54 2.37
C ASP A 305 -11.82 11.83 3.20
N LEU A 306 -11.27 12.89 2.60
CA LEU A 306 -11.03 14.16 3.30
C LEU A 306 -12.23 15.08 3.27
N THR A 307 -13.19 14.79 2.39
CA THR A 307 -14.43 15.57 2.24
C THR A 307 -15.64 14.90 2.87
N LEU A 308 -15.49 13.67 3.36
CA LEU A 308 -16.53 12.84 3.96
C LEU A 308 -17.69 12.59 2.98
N ASP A 309 -17.37 12.42 1.70
CA ASP A 309 -18.35 12.19 0.63
C ASP A 309 -18.51 10.70 0.27
N GLY A 310 -17.73 9.84 0.91
CA GLY A 310 -17.67 8.40 0.71
C GLY A 310 -16.85 7.97 -0.51
N TYR A 311 -16.10 8.88 -1.14
CA TYR A 311 -15.14 8.58 -2.20
C TYR A 311 -13.72 8.94 -1.75
N PRO A 312 -12.72 8.08 -1.98
CA PRO A 312 -11.38 8.41 -1.54
C PRO A 312 -10.76 9.57 -2.32
N ASP A 313 -10.17 10.52 -1.60
CA ASP A 313 -9.36 11.61 -2.13
C ASP A 313 -7.88 11.22 -2.18
N ILE A 314 -7.11 11.96 -2.97
CA ILE A 314 -5.70 11.67 -3.20
C ILE A 314 -4.82 12.81 -2.69
N ILE A 315 -3.75 12.49 -1.96
CA ILE A 315 -2.74 13.44 -1.53
C ILE A 315 -1.38 13.06 -2.08
N VAL A 316 -0.75 14.02 -2.74
CA VAL A 316 0.60 13.91 -3.28
C VAL A 316 1.49 15.03 -2.75
N ILE A 317 2.81 14.82 -2.75
CA ILE A 317 3.78 15.88 -2.47
C ILE A 317 4.29 16.42 -3.80
N GLY A 318 3.71 17.53 -4.23
CA GLY A 318 4.12 18.23 -5.44
C GLY A 318 5.38 19.05 -5.20
N VAL A 319 6.23 19.15 -6.22
CA VAL A 319 7.47 19.91 -6.18
C VAL A 319 7.40 21.07 -7.17
N SER A 320 7.51 22.29 -6.66
CA SER A 320 7.55 23.48 -7.52
C SER A 320 8.92 23.66 -8.20
N GLY A 321 9.00 24.47 -9.25
CA GLY A 321 10.28 24.81 -9.91
C GLY A 321 11.31 25.49 -8.99
N SER A 322 10.89 25.99 -7.82
CA SER A 322 11.80 26.53 -6.78
C SER A 322 12.35 25.45 -5.84
N GLY A 323 11.94 24.19 -5.98
CA GLY A 323 12.30 23.08 -5.10
C GLY A 323 11.40 22.92 -3.87
N ASN A 324 10.42 23.81 -3.65
CA ASN A 324 9.48 23.67 -2.55
C ASN A 324 8.62 22.42 -2.73
N ARG A 325 8.52 21.63 -1.66
CA ARG A 325 7.75 20.39 -1.54
C ARG A 325 6.50 20.66 -0.72
N SER A 326 5.34 20.61 -1.36
CA SER A 326 4.06 20.96 -0.72
C SER A 326 3.04 19.85 -0.93
N PRO A 327 2.23 19.52 0.09
CA PRO A 327 1.13 18.58 -0.11
C PRO A 327 0.03 19.20 -0.98
N TYR A 328 -0.45 18.44 -1.97
CA TYR A 328 -1.60 18.76 -2.80
C TYR A 328 -2.70 17.74 -2.51
N ILE A 329 -3.87 18.23 -2.11
CA ILE A 329 -5.07 17.43 -1.94
C ILE A 329 -5.87 17.48 -3.24
N LEU A 330 -6.16 16.32 -3.81
CA LEU A 330 -6.92 16.12 -5.03
C LEU A 330 -8.26 15.48 -4.65
N ASN A 331 -9.31 16.30 -4.62
CA ASN A 331 -10.66 15.88 -4.26
C ASN A 331 -11.27 15.05 -5.38
N SER A 332 -11.80 13.88 -5.05
CA SER A 332 -12.59 13.03 -5.93
C SER A 332 -13.95 13.67 -6.17
N ILE A 333 -14.35 13.82 -7.43
CA ILE A 333 -15.64 14.39 -7.81
C ILE A 333 -16.30 13.58 -8.94
N PRO A 334 -17.63 13.66 -9.10
CA PRO A 334 -18.29 13.09 -10.26
C PRO A 334 -17.73 13.64 -11.58
N CYS A 335 -17.60 12.76 -12.57
CA CYS A 335 -17.08 13.16 -13.86
C CYS A 335 -17.97 14.20 -14.55
N SER A 336 -17.32 15.18 -15.18
CA SER A 336 -17.97 16.20 -15.99
C SER A 336 -16.96 16.80 -16.98
N HIS A 337 -17.43 17.64 -17.88
CA HIS A 337 -16.59 18.29 -18.88
C HIS A 337 -15.47 19.10 -18.20
N ASN A 338 -14.25 19.02 -18.74
CA ASN A 338 -13.06 19.73 -18.26
C ASN A 338 -12.64 19.37 -16.83
N ILE A 339 -12.93 18.15 -16.38
CA ILE A 339 -12.40 17.61 -15.13
C ILE A 339 -11.28 16.61 -15.45
N ALA A 340 -10.16 16.73 -14.74
CA ALA A 340 -9.05 15.80 -14.86
C ALA A 340 -9.51 14.39 -14.45
N GLY A 341 -9.18 13.37 -15.23
CA GLY A 341 -9.69 12.00 -15.03
C GLY A 341 -11.00 11.69 -15.75
N CYS A 342 -11.50 12.60 -16.59
CA CYS A 342 -12.73 12.40 -17.36
C CYS A 342 -12.49 12.61 -18.85
N ASP A 343 -13.23 11.88 -19.69
CA ASP A 343 -13.16 12.00 -21.15
C ASP A 343 -13.69 13.36 -21.64
N SER A 344 -13.49 13.64 -22.93
CA SER A 344 -13.91 14.91 -23.55
C SER A 344 -15.43 15.15 -23.53
N ARG A 345 -16.23 14.12 -23.28
CA ARG A 345 -17.70 14.18 -23.13
C ARG A 345 -18.12 14.26 -21.66
N GLY A 346 -17.16 14.30 -20.73
CA GLY A 346 -17.38 14.32 -19.30
C GLY A 346 -17.79 12.97 -18.71
N ASN A 347 -17.53 11.86 -19.39
CA ASN A 347 -17.70 10.51 -18.85
C ASN A 347 -16.42 10.02 -18.18
N GLY A 348 -16.56 9.04 -17.30
CA GLY A 348 -15.46 8.42 -16.56
C GLY A 348 -15.98 7.90 -15.23
N ARG A 349 -15.14 7.20 -14.49
CA ARG A 349 -15.48 6.70 -13.14
C ARG A 349 -15.49 7.86 -12.15
N ARG A 350 -14.35 8.54 -12.00
CA ARG A 350 -14.17 9.70 -11.12
C ARG A 350 -13.24 10.73 -11.75
N GLY A 351 -13.48 11.99 -11.46
CA GLY A 351 -12.59 13.09 -11.79
C GLY A 351 -11.96 13.70 -10.54
N PHE A 352 -10.89 14.47 -10.71
CA PHE A 352 -10.13 15.03 -9.58
C PHE A 352 -9.92 16.54 -9.73
N LYS A 353 -9.98 17.25 -8.61
CA LYS A 353 -9.67 18.69 -8.52
C LYS A 353 -8.78 19.01 -7.34
N VAL A 354 -7.80 19.90 -7.53
CA VAL A 354 -7.01 20.42 -6.42
C VAL A 354 -7.90 21.20 -5.46
N VAL A 355 -7.86 20.85 -4.17
CA VAL A 355 -8.55 21.58 -3.11
C VAL A 355 -7.80 22.88 -2.79
N THR A 356 -8.48 24.01 -2.93
CA THR A 356 -7.92 25.35 -2.67
C THR A 356 -8.49 25.99 -1.42
N ALA A 357 -9.77 25.78 -1.12
CA ALA A 357 -10.42 26.34 0.06
C ALA A 357 -9.99 25.59 1.32
N GLY A 358 -9.64 26.31 2.39
CA GLY A 358 -9.32 25.71 3.69
C GLY A 358 -7.97 25.00 3.77
N THR A 359 -7.17 25.00 2.69
CA THR A 359 -5.86 24.34 2.64
C THR A 359 -4.69 25.30 2.87
N GLU A 360 -4.95 26.51 3.38
CA GLU A 360 -3.93 27.55 3.57
C GLU A 360 -2.79 27.10 4.49
N THR A 361 -3.11 26.34 5.55
CA THR A 361 -2.10 25.81 6.49
C THR A 361 -1.24 24.73 5.83
N VAL A 362 -1.86 23.81 5.10
CA VAL A 362 -1.17 22.72 4.41
C VAL A 362 -0.26 23.27 3.30
N ARG A 363 -0.75 24.25 2.53
CA ARG A 363 0.01 24.89 1.44
C ARG A 363 1.19 25.74 1.92
N ARG A 364 1.22 26.14 3.20
CA ARG A 364 2.39 26.83 3.79
C ARG A 364 3.55 25.89 4.09
N ILE A 365 3.33 24.57 4.06
CA ILE A 365 4.40 23.59 4.20
C ILE A 365 5.13 23.50 2.86
N THR A 366 6.42 23.83 2.86
CA THR A 366 7.27 23.87 1.65
C THR A 366 8.44 22.90 1.70
N ASP A 367 8.54 22.11 2.76
CA ASP A 367 9.59 21.13 3.01
C ASP A 367 9.00 19.76 3.37
N ALA A 368 7.77 19.47 2.92
CA ALA A 368 7.09 18.20 3.16
C ALA A 368 7.92 17.03 2.62
N ARG A 369 7.98 15.96 3.40
CA ARG A 369 8.68 14.70 3.04
C ARG A 369 7.79 13.47 3.07
N GLY A 370 6.66 13.59 3.77
CA GLY A 370 5.64 12.57 3.85
C GLY A 370 4.33 13.21 4.27
N VAL A 371 3.24 12.50 4.02
CA VAL A 371 1.90 12.83 4.51
C VAL A 371 1.32 11.57 5.13
N ALA A 372 0.56 11.73 6.21
CA ALA A 372 -0.29 10.70 6.77
C ALA A 372 -1.67 11.33 6.97
N VAL A 373 -2.71 10.55 6.72
CA VAL A 373 -4.10 10.96 6.89
C VAL A 373 -4.70 9.98 7.88
N MET A 374 -5.45 10.53 8.82
CA MET A 374 -6.19 9.77 9.80
C MET A 374 -7.51 10.50 9.96
N ASP A 375 -8.60 9.79 9.70
CA ASP A 375 -9.90 10.27 10.09
C ASP A 375 -10.04 10.05 11.60
N LEU A 376 -10.37 11.12 12.30
CA LEU A 376 -10.53 11.16 13.75
C LEU A 376 -11.89 11.79 13.99
N ASP A 377 -12.82 11.00 14.54
CA ASP A 377 -14.21 11.33 14.87
C ASP A 377 -15.24 10.96 13.78
N GLU A 378 -15.68 9.69 13.75
CA GLU A 378 -16.97 9.31 13.13
C GLU A 378 -18.16 9.48 14.09
N ASP A 379 -17.90 9.70 15.38
CA ASP A 379 -18.92 9.73 16.44
C ASP A 379 -19.02 11.12 17.12
N VAL A 380 -19.85 12.02 16.59
CA VAL A 380 -20.38 13.16 17.37
C VAL A 380 -21.89 13.33 17.19
#